data_AF-A0AAU8FMU4-F1
#
_entry.id   AF-A0AAU8FMU4-F1
#
_cell.length_a   1.000
_cell.length_b   1.000
_cell.length_c   1.000
_cell.angle_alpha   90.00
_cell.angle_beta   90.00
_cell.angle_gamma   90.00
#
_symmetry.space_group_name_H-M   'P 1'
#
loop_
_entity.id
_entity.type
_entity.pdbx_description
1 polymer ?
#
loop_
_entity_poly.entity_id
_entity_poly.type
_entity_poly.pdbx_seq_one_letter_code
_entity_poly.pdbx_strand_id
1 'polypeptide(L)'
;MKKLLLIITLLFAAAPAILAQTSGQINYEIVRKIDQSRLRFMVNGEEVKQGDPNFPTDVPDTRTIGQKVLFAGNFVRENRDEENMMKRVRMEPGGIPQMTNAGRPFEEWTITDIADRKILTFVTVGQDKEARTYKSETPIEPVGEWQLTQQTKKIAGYPCQKAVVKYHNEPYTVWFTTELPFSYAPIPALTPEKGVALLIEGSREQFRATKVNLGNVDASLVSPNVQAENVKPEELADIRQKAMADFHQKMGPGGGGI
;
A
#
# COMPACT_ATOMS: atom_id res chain seq x y z
N MET A 1 19.54 -52.89 -54.31
CA MET A 1 19.98 -51.95 -53.26
C MET A 1 19.01 -50.77 -53.19
N LYS A 2 18.02 -50.80 -52.28
CA LYS A 2 17.15 -49.65 -51.98
C LYS A 2 17.30 -49.37 -50.49
N LYS A 3 17.94 -48.24 -50.16
CA LYS A 3 18.12 -47.78 -48.78
C LYS A 3 16.79 -47.21 -48.28
N LEU A 4 16.21 -47.83 -47.27
CA LEU A 4 15.03 -47.32 -46.57
C LEU A 4 15.53 -46.33 -45.50
N LEU A 5 15.21 -45.05 -45.67
CA LEU A 5 15.52 -44.00 -44.69
C LEU A 5 14.37 -43.93 -43.69
N LEU A 6 14.62 -44.28 -42.43
CA LEU A 6 13.65 -44.14 -41.33
C LEU A 6 13.77 -42.72 -40.77
N ILE A 7 12.75 -41.90 -40.98
CA ILE A 7 12.63 -40.57 -40.36
C ILE A 7 11.91 -40.77 -39.03
N ILE A 8 12.65 -40.61 -37.92
CA ILE A 8 12.09 -40.57 -36.57
C ILE A 8 11.67 -39.12 -36.31
N THR A 9 10.38 -38.84 -36.41
CA THR A 9 9.79 -37.58 -35.97
C THR A 9 9.68 -37.60 -34.44
N LEU A 10 10.55 -36.86 -33.75
CA LEU A 10 10.35 -36.53 -32.34
C LEU A 10 9.14 -35.58 -32.24
N LEU A 11 8.02 -36.09 -31.71
CA LEU A 11 6.96 -35.23 -31.18
C LEU A 11 7.47 -34.61 -29.87
N PHE A 12 7.87 -33.34 -29.92
CA PHE A 12 7.92 -32.52 -28.71
C PHE A 12 6.47 -32.29 -28.27
N ALA A 13 6.04 -32.94 -27.18
CA ALA A 13 4.82 -32.58 -26.49
C ALA A 13 5.03 -31.18 -25.89
N ALA A 14 4.50 -30.15 -26.55
CA ALA A 14 4.36 -28.84 -25.95
C ALA A 14 3.35 -28.99 -24.80
N ALA A 15 3.85 -29.04 -23.56
CA ALA A 15 3.00 -28.87 -22.39
C ALA A 15 2.28 -27.51 -22.56
N PRO A 16 0.96 -27.43 -22.38
CA PRO A 16 0.28 -26.15 -22.42
C PRO A 16 0.92 -25.27 -21.35
N ALA A 17 1.51 -24.15 -21.76
CA ALA A 17 1.86 -23.09 -20.83
C ALA A 17 0.55 -22.69 -20.16
N ILE A 18 0.35 -23.11 -18.90
CA ILE A 18 -0.65 -22.50 -18.05
C ILE A 18 -0.27 -21.02 -18.07
N LEU A 19 -1.06 -20.19 -18.74
CA LEU A 19 -0.86 -18.75 -18.72
C LEU A 19 -0.82 -18.37 -17.25
N ALA A 20 0.37 -17.96 -16.79
CA ALA A 20 0.56 -17.54 -15.42
C ALA A 20 -0.45 -16.41 -15.18
N GLN A 21 -1.35 -16.60 -14.22
CA GLN A 21 -2.41 -15.64 -13.99
C GLN A 21 -1.79 -14.35 -13.44
N THR A 22 -1.81 -13.28 -14.25
CA THR A 22 -1.17 -11.98 -13.96
C THR A 22 -2.12 -10.98 -13.32
N SER A 23 -3.25 -11.45 -12.80
CA SER A 23 -4.24 -10.63 -12.11
C SER A 23 -4.85 -11.35 -10.92
N GLY A 24 -5.28 -10.56 -9.94
CA GLY A 24 -5.87 -11.08 -8.72
C GLY A 24 -5.85 -10.08 -7.57
N GLN A 25 -6.08 -10.62 -6.38
CA GLN A 25 -6.14 -9.86 -5.13
C GLN A 25 -5.31 -10.54 -4.05
N ILE A 26 -4.62 -9.73 -3.25
CA ILE A 26 -4.01 -10.16 -1.98
C ILE A 26 -4.59 -9.30 -0.86
N ASN A 27 -5.04 -9.94 0.22
CA ASN A 27 -5.40 -9.25 1.45
C ASN A 27 -4.27 -9.39 2.46
N TYR A 28 -3.85 -8.26 3.04
CA TYR A 28 -2.92 -8.21 4.15
C TYR A 28 -3.64 -7.76 5.42
N GLU A 29 -3.24 -8.35 6.53
CA GLU A 29 -3.43 -7.80 7.86
C GLU A 29 -2.14 -7.10 8.27
N ILE A 30 -2.24 -5.83 8.63
CA ILE A 30 -1.12 -5.00 9.03
C ILE A 30 -1.23 -4.72 10.53
N VAL A 31 -0.27 -5.17 11.31
CA VAL A 31 -0.17 -4.84 12.72
C VAL A 31 0.90 -3.75 12.88
N ARG A 32 0.58 -2.63 13.52
CA ARG A 32 1.53 -1.53 13.76
C ARG A 32 1.53 -1.13 15.22
N LYS A 33 2.71 -0.93 15.79
CA LYS A 33 2.87 -0.34 17.11
C LYS A 33 2.36 1.10 17.11
N ILE A 34 1.55 1.43 18.10
CA ILE A 34 1.07 2.77 18.34
C ILE A 34 2.18 3.53 19.09
N ASP A 35 2.54 4.71 18.58
CA ASP A 35 3.42 5.62 19.32
C ASP A 35 2.59 6.32 20.39
N GLN A 36 2.54 5.74 21.59
CA GLN A 36 1.74 6.26 22.69
C GLN A 36 2.10 7.71 23.06
N SER A 37 3.34 8.15 22.82
CA SER A 37 3.78 9.52 23.10
C SER A 37 3.05 10.58 22.26
N ARG A 38 2.49 10.17 21.12
CA ARG A 38 1.72 11.02 20.20
C ARG A 38 0.23 11.00 20.47
N LEU A 39 -0.24 10.13 21.37
CA LEU A 39 -1.66 10.06 21.70
C LEU A 39 -2.06 11.25 22.56
N ARG A 40 -3.23 11.79 22.24
CA ARG A 40 -3.93 12.83 22.99
C ARG A 40 -5.35 12.37 23.19
N PHE A 41 -5.85 12.45 24.41
CA PHE A 41 -7.23 12.14 24.75
C PHE A 41 -7.88 13.37 25.36
N MET A 42 -9.18 13.55 25.14
CA MET A 42 -9.96 14.56 25.85
C MET A 42 -10.64 13.89 27.04
N VAL A 43 -10.24 14.24 28.26
CA VAL A 43 -10.85 13.74 29.50
C VAL A 43 -11.39 14.92 30.27
N ASN A 44 -12.70 14.95 30.49
CA ASN A 44 -13.40 16.08 31.17
C ASN A 44 -13.18 17.46 30.52
N GLY A 45 -12.95 17.50 29.20
CA GLY A 45 -12.72 18.75 28.47
C GLY A 45 -11.27 19.22 28.47
N GLU A 46 -10.35 18.50 29.13
CA GLU A 46 -8.92 18.76 29.10
C GLU A 46 -8.20 17.75 28.20
N GLU A 47 -7.20 18.23 27.45
CA GLU A 47 -6.30 17.36 26.69
C GLU A 47 -5.32 16.69 27.66
N VAL A 48 -5.29 15.36 27.66
CA VAL A 48 -4.36 14.54 28.43
C VAL A 48 -3.46 13.75 27.48
N LYS A 49 -2.18 13.65 27.85
CA LYS A 49 -1.14 12.92 27.14
C LYS A 49 -0.51 11.85 28.03
N GLN A 50 0.28 10.98 27.42
CA GLN A 50 0.99 9.93 28.14
C GLN A 50 1.85 10.54 29.26
N GLY A 51 1.65 10.06 30.48
CA GLY A 51 2.29 10.58 31.69
C GLY A 51 1.39 11.44 32.58
N ASP A 52 0.23 11.89 32.10
CA ASP A 52 -0.75 12.59 32.92
C ASP A 52 -1.54 11.60 33.81
N PRO A 53 -1.94 11.98 35.04
CA PRO A 53 -2.67 11.09 35.96
C PRO A 53 -3.99 10.55 35.40
N ASN A 54 -4.61 11.29 34.48
CA ASN A 54 -5.89 10.97 33.86
C ASN A 54 -5.74 10.27 32.50
N PHE A 55 -4.52 9.90 32.09
CA PHE A 55 -4.31 9.19 30.84
C PHE A 55 -4.94 7.78 30.91
N PRO A 56 -5.71 7.34 29.89
CA PRO A 56 -6.34 6.02 29.91
C PRO A 56 -5.31 4.90 30.09
N THR A 57 -5.62 3.92 30.95
CA THR A 57 -4.71 2.81 31.26
C THR A 57 -4.83 1.63 30.30
N ASP A 58 -5.91 1.58 29.51
CA ASP A 58 -6.28 0.49 28.60
C ASP A 58 -6.01 0.82 27.12
N VAL A 59 -5.05 1.71 26.86
CA VAL A 59 -4.63 2.05 25.50
C VAL A 59 -3.88 0.86 24.88
N PRO A 60 -4.30 0.36 23.71
CA PRO A 60 -3.61 -0.75 23.06
C PRO A 60 -2.22 -0.35 22.58
N ASP A 61 -1.27 -1.28 22.63
CA ASP A 61 0.10 -1.06 22.14
C ASP A 61 0.22 -1.14 20.61
N THR A 62 -0.77 -1.76 19.98
CA THR A 62 -0.80 -1.97 18.53
C THR A 62 -2.18 -1.67 17.95
N ARG A 63 -2.20 -1.38 16.66
CA ARG A 63 -3.42 -1.33 15.84
C ARG A 63 -3.30 -2.31 14.69
N THR A 64 -4.44 -2.87 14.30
CA THR A 64 -4.55 -3.78 13.16
C THR A 64 -5.36 -3.12 12.04
N ILE A 65 -4.84 -3.17 10.82
CA ILE A 65 -5.39 -2.52 9.64
C ILE A 65 -5.49 -3.56 8.53
N GLY A 66 -6.65 -3.64 7.86
CA GLY A 66 -6.78 -4.39 6.63
C GLY A 66 -6.23 -3.61 5.43
N GLN A 67 -5.51 -4.30 4.56
CA GLN A 67 -5.08 -3.78 3.27
C GLN A 67 -5.50 -4.74 2.17
N LYS A 68 -6.18 -4.20 1.16
CA LYS A 68 -6.52 -4.90 -0.07
C LYS A 68 -5.56 -4.47 -1.17
N VAL A 69 -4.97 -5.44 -1.84
CA VAL A 69 -4.02 -5.24 -2.94
C VAL A 69 -4.64 -5.88 -4.18
N LEU A 70 -4.96 -5.07 -5.18
CA LEU A 70 -5.37 -5.55 -6.51
C LEU A 70 -4.19 -5.46 -7.45
N PHE A 71 -3.97 -6.49 -8.26
CA PHE A 71 -2.94 -6.49 -9.29
C PHE A 71 -3.52 -6.94 -10.63
N ALA A 72 -3.03 -6.33 -11.71
CA ALA A 72 -3.36 -6.69 -13.08
C ALA A 72 -2.22 -6.24 -14.01
N GLY A 73 -1.62 -7.20 -14.72
CA GLY A 73 -0.45 -6.92 -15.55
C GLY A 73 0.73 -6.45 -14.69
N ASN A 74 1.28 -5.27 -14.99
CA ASN A 74 2.41 -4.69 -14.28
C ASN A 74 1.99 -3.77 -13.12
N PHE A 75 0.69 -3.55 -12.93
CA PHE A 75 0.21 -2.55 -11.98
C PHE A 75 -0.35 -3.19 -10.72
N VAL A 76 -0.12 -2.51 -9.61
CA VAL A 76 -0.69 -2.84 -8.30
C VAL A 76 -1.35 -1.61 -7.70
N ARG A 77 -2.56 -1.78 -7.18
CA ARG A 77 -3.29 -0.77 -6.42
C ARG A 77 -3.58 -1.27 -5.03
N GLU A 78 -3.23 -0.47 -4.05
CA GLU A 78 -3.48 -0.74 -2.64
C GLU A 78 -4.66 0.11 -2.16
N ASN A 79 -5.45 -0.44 -1.24
CA ASN A 79 -6.49 0.29 -0.53
C ASN A 79 -6.47 -0.17 0.93
N ARG A 80 -6.32 0.78 1.86
CA ARG A 80 -6.32 0.48 3.30
C ARG A 80 -7.63 0.92 3.93
N ASP A 81 -8.16 0.11 4.84
CA ASP A 81 -9.43 0.39 5.51
C ASP A 81 -9.42 1.76 6.25
N GLU A 82 -8.23 2.25 6.65
CA GLU A 82 -8.05 3.55 7.32
C GLU A 82 -7.95 4.77 6.39
N GLU A 83 -7.74 4.62 5.06
CA GLU A 83 -7.63 5.78 4.15
C GLU A 83 -8.93 6.62 4.11
N ASN A 84 -10.04 6.08 4.60
CA ASN A 84 -11.35 6.75 4.71
C ASN A 84 -11.65 7.36 6.10
N MET A 85 -10.68 7.45 7.01
CA MET A 85 -10.91 7.77 8.44
C MET A 85 -10.52 9.19 8.89
N MET A 86 -10.11 10.13 8.02
CA MET A 86 -10.01 11.55 8.42
C MET A 86 -11.39 12.23 8.48
N LYS A 87 -12.27 11.70 9.34
CA LYS A 87 -13.55 12.28 9.71
C LYS A 87 -13.36 13.02 11.04
N ARG A 88 -13.41 14.36 11.04
CA ARG A 88 -13.44 15.13 12.30
C ARG A 88 -14.84 15.02 12.88
N VAL A 89 -14.93 14.65 14.15
CA VAL A 89 -16.18 14.78 14.92
C VAL A 89 -16.11 16.13 15.63
N ARG A 90 -16.85 17.12 15.14
CA ARG A 90 -17.04 18.38 15.87
C ARG A 90 -18.14 18.14 16.91
N MET A 91 -17.79 18.23 18.19
CA MET A 91 -18.76 18.32 19.28
C MET A 91 -18.90 19.79 19.71
N GLU A 92 -20.09 20.36 19.52
CA GLU A 92 -20.48 21.56 20.25
C GLU A 92 -21.16 21.17 21.57
N PRO A 93 -20.98 21.94 22.67
CA PRO A 93 -21.64 21.65 23.93
C PRO A 93 -23.17 21.57 23.77
N GLY A 94 -23.76 20.39 24.01
CA GLY A 94 -25.20 20.13 23.84
C GLY A 94 -25.66 19.86 22.40
N GLY A 95 -24.74 19.82 21.42
CA GLY A 95 -25.03 19.56 20.02
C GLY A 95 -24.87 18.09 19.61
N ILE A 96 -25.51 17.71 18.50
CA ILE A 96 -25.35 16.39 17.88
C ILE A 96 -23.94 16.33 17.25
N PRO A 97 -23.17 15.23 17.44
CA PRO A 97 -21.86 15.09 16.81
C PRO A 97 -21.96 15.32 15.29
N GLN A 98 -21.31 16.37 14.78
CA GLN A 98 -21.22 16.60 13.35
C GLN A 98 -19.93 15.98 12.81
N MET A 99 -20.07 14.98 11.95
CA MET A 99 -18.96 14.49 11.12
C MET A 99 -18.67 15.52 10.03
N THR A 100 -17.58 16.26 10.16
CA THR A 100 -17.04 17.06 9.07
C THR A 100 -15.93 16.25 8.39
N ASN A 101 -15.97 16.24 7.04
CA ASN A 101 -14.83 15.76 6.27
C ASN A 101 -13.70 16.75 6.54
N ALA A 102 -12.76 16.37 7.40
CA ALA A 102 -11.46 17.05 7.50
C ALA A 102 -10.52 16.59 6.39
N GLY A 103 -11.07 15.88 5.40
CA GLY A 103 -10.39 15.37 4.24
C GLY A 103 -9.70 16.52 3.53
N ARG A 104 -8.48 16.24 3.10
CA ARG A 104 -7.68 17.09 2.23
C ARG A 104 -8.56 17.62 1.07
N PRO A 105 -8.35 18.85 0.59
CA PRO A 105 -9.10 19.47 -0.51
C PRO A 105 -8.68 18.89 -1.88
N PHE A 106 -8.15 17.68 -1.85
CA PHE A 106 -7.66 16.93 -2.97
C PHE A 106 -7.79 15.44 -2.67
N GLU A 107 -8.06 14.68 -3.71
CA GLU A 107 -7.98 13.22 -3.68
C GLU A 107 -6.55 12.81 -4.02
N GLU A 108 -6.02 11.80 -3.33
CA GLU A 108 -4.69 11.27 -3.58
C GLU A 108 -4.73 9.76 -3.58
N TRP A 109 -4.07 9.15 -4.57
CA TRP A 109 -3.92 7.70 -4.66
C TRP A 109 -2.65 7.33 -5.41
N THR A 110 -2.20 6.08 -5.23
CA THR A 110 -0.96 5.59 -5.83
C THR A 110 -1.17 4.27 -6.57
N ILE A 111 -0.34 4.04 -7.57
CA ILE A 111 -0.14 2.75 -8.24
C ILE A 111 1.33 2.38 -8.15
N THR A 112 1.61 1.11 -7.92
CA THR A 112 2.96 0.57 -8.14
C THR A 112 3.05 0.03 -9.56
N ASP A 113 4.01 0.54 -10.34
CA ASP A 113 4.45 -0.07 -11.59
C ASP A 113 5.60 -1.04 -11.27
N ILE A 114 5.28 -2.34 -11.36
CA ILE A 114 6.20 -3.43 -11.06
C ILE A 114 7.34 -3.49 -12.08
N ALA A 115 7.05 -3.25 -13.36
CA ALA A 115 8.01 -3.44 -14.44
C ALA A 115 9.07 -2.35 -14.41
N ASP A 116 8.64 -1.10 -14.23
CA ASP A 116 9.53 0.05 -14.17
C ASP A 116 10.08 0.31 -12.75
N ARG A 117 9.59 -0.42 -11.74
CA ARG A 117 9.89 -0.21 -10.31
C ARG A 117 9.67 1.23 -9.89
N LYS A 118 8.45 1.73 -10.11
CA LYS A 118 8.05 3.09 -9.75
C LYS A 118 6.77 3.10 -8.94
N ILE A 119 6.62 4.12 -8.12
CA ILE A 119 5.34 4.54 -7.57
C ILE A 119 4.82 5.69 -8.41
N LEU A 120 3.63 5.52 -9.00
CA LEU A 120 2.88 6.54 -9.69
C LEU A 120 1.93 7.18 -8.68
N THR A 121 2.13 8.45 -8.36
CA THR A 121 1.28 9.20 -7.42
C THR A 121 0.38 10.14 -8.18
N PHE A 122 -0.92 10.08 -7.90
CA PHE A 122 -1.94 10.91 -8.51
C PHE A 122 -2.57 11.83 -7.47
N VAL A 123 -2.69 13.11 -7.79
CA VAL A 123 -3.39 14.09 -6.97
C VAL A 123 -4.41 14.83 -7.81
N THR A 124 -5.67 14.80 -7.38
CA THR A 124 -6.77 15.51 -8.03
C THR A 124 -7.23 16.66 -7.15
N VAL A 125 -7.11 17.89 -7.64
CA VAL A 125 -7.52 19.12 -6.92
C VAL A 125 -8.75 19.70 -7.60
N GLY A 126 -9.70 20.20 -6.81
CA GLY A 126 -10.95 20.79 -7.31
C GLY A 126 -12.10 19.79 -7.37
N GLN A 127 -13.23 20.22 -7.94
CA GLN A 127 -14.45 19.42 -8.07
C GLN A 127 -15.03 19.60 -9.48
N ASP A 128 -15.84 18.62 -9.90
CA ASP A 128 -16.58 18.64 -11.16
C ASP A 128 -15.70 18.98 -12.37
N LYS A 129 -16.11 19.97 -13.18
CA LYS A 129 -15.46 20.36 -14.43
C LYS A 129 -14.15 21.13 -14.23
N GLU A 130 -13.87 21.60 -13.03
CA GLU A 130 -12.64 22.33 -12.70
C GLU A 130 -11.56 21.42 -12.10
N ALA A 131 -11.90 20.16 -11.84
CA ALA A 131 -10.97 19.20 -11.27
C ALA A 131 -9.77 18.98 -12.21
N ARG A 132 -8.56 19.09 -11.65
CA ARG A 132 -7.30 18.81 -12.34
C ARG A 132 -6.58 17.68 -11.66
N THR A 133 -6.13 16.72 -12.44
CA THR A 133 -5.34 15.58 -11.96
C THR A 133 -3.90 15.74 -12.38
N TYR A 134 -3.00 15.53 -11.44
CA TYR A 134 -1.56 15.57 -11.61
C TYR A 134 -0.98 14.19 -11.31
N LYS A 135 0.05 13.80 -12.05
CA LYS A 135 0.77 12.54 -11.88
C LYS A 135 2.26 12.83 -11.67
N SER A 136 2.86 12.22 -10.65
CA SER A 136 4.32 12.13 -10.54
C SER A 136 4.76 10.67 -10.48
N GLU A 137 6.01 10.42 -10.86
CA GLU A 137 6.63 9.10 -10.78
C GLU A 137 7.82 9.17 -9.83
N THR A 138 7.91 8.22 -8.91
CA THR A 138 9.03 8.09 -7.97
C THR A 138 9.65 6.71 -8.11
N PRO A 139 10.96 6.58 -8.41
CA PRO A 139 11.64 5.29 -8.41
C PRO A 139 11.54 4.59 -7.05
N ILE A 140 11.39 3.27 -7.07
CA ILE A 140 11.51 2.44 -5.88
C ILE A 140 12.99 2.13 -5.68
N GLU A 141 13.56 2.65 -4.60
CA GLU A 141 14.93 2.31 -4.19
C GLU A 141 14.92 0.95 -3.47
N PRO A 142 15.47 -0.12 -4.09
CA PRO A 142 15.51 -1.43 -3.44
C PRO A 142 16.53 -1.44 -2.31
N VAL A 143 16.23 -2.17 -1.24
CA VAL A 143 17.26 -2.47 -0.24
C VAL A 143 18.20 -3.58 -0.74
N GLY A 144 19.47 -3.47 -0.39
CA GLY A 144 20.48 -4.51 -0.62
C GLY A 144 20.55 -5.55 0.51
N GLU A 145 21.55 -6.43 0.41
CA GLU A 145 21.96 -7.34 1.51
C GLU A 145 20.90 -8.35 1.98
N TRP A 146 20.18 -8.95 1.04
CA TRP A 146 19.24 -10.02 1.35
C TRP A 146 19.97 -11.29 1.80
N GLN A 147 19.80 -11.67 3.06
CA GLN A 147 20.33 -12.91 3.63
C GLN A 147 19.27 -14.00 3.56
N LEU A 148 19.32 -14.80 2.49
CA LEU A 148 18.44 -15.96 2.33
C LEU A 148 18.77 -17.03 3.37
N THR A 149 17.73 -17.68 3.88
CA THR A 149 17.85 -18.79 4.82
C THR A 149 17.16 -20.03 4.26
N GLN A 150 17.48 -21.20 4.81
CA GLN A 150 16.81 -22.46 4.44
C GLN A 150 15.43 -22.62 5.11
N GLN A 151 15.00 -21.65 5.92
CA GLN A 151 13.71 -21.74 6.61
C GLN A 151 12.58 -21.52 5.62
N THR A 152 11.58 -22.41 5.68
CA THR A 152 10.37 -22.33 4.88
C THR A 152 9.13 -22.34 5.77
N LYS A 153 8.06 -21.68 5.33
CA LYS A 153 6.75 -21.77 5.98
C LYS A 153 5.63 -21.52 4.98
N LYS A 154 4.43 -22.02 5.28
CA LYS A 154 3.24 -21.80 4.43
C LYS A 154 2.48 -20.56 4.89
N ILE A 155 2.18 -19.64 3.97
CA ILE A 155 1.44 -18.39 4.25
C ILE A 155 0.38 -18.21 3.17
N ALA A 156 -0.87 -17.97 3.58
CA ALA A 156 -2.03 -17.83 2.68
C ALA A 156 -2.15 -18.95 1.62
N GLY A 157 -1.65 -20.15 1.91
CA GLY A 157 -1.66 -21.29 0.99
C GLY A 157 -0.36 -21.53 0.21
N TYR A 158 0.62 -20.62 0.25
CA TYR A 158 1.84 -20.68 -0.56
C TYR A 158 3.09 -21.02 0.27
N PRO A 159 3.99 -21.88 -0.24
CA PRO A 159 5.30 -22.08 0.37
C PRO A 159 6.12 -20.81 0.22
N CYS A 160 6.66 -20.32 1.33
CA CYS A 160 7.50 -19.14 1.40
C CYS A 160 8.88 -19.50 1.91
N GLN A 161 9.91 -18.84 1.38
CA GLN A 161 11.27 -18.86 1.93
C GLN A 161 11.53 -17.58 2.71
N LYS A 162 12.37 -17.68 3.75
CA LYS A 162 12.75 -16.56 4.60
C LYS A 162 14.03 -15.89 4.12
N ALA A 163 14.02 -14.56 4.10
CA ALA A 163 15.18 -13.70 4.08
C ALA A 163 15.21 -12.78 5.30
N VAL A 164 16.41 -12.39 5.71
CA VAL A 164 16.64 -11.25 6.61
C VAL A 164 17.28 -10.13 5.81
N VAL A 165 16.81 -8.91 6.00
CA VAL A 165 17.22 -7.76 5.21
C VAL A 165 17.27 -6.51 6.09
N LYS A 166 18.23 -5.63 5.84
CA LYS A 166 18.38 -4.40 6.61
C LYS A 166 17.61 -3.26 5.94
N TYR A 167 16.65 -2.69 6.65
CA TYR A 167 15.82 -1.58 6.18
C TYR A 167 15.70 -0.51 7.27
N HIS A 168 15.95 0.76 6.91
CA HIS A 168 16.07 1.86 7.88
C HIS A 168 16.97 1.54 9.09
N ASN A 169 18.09 0.87 8.83
CA ASN A 169 19.07 0.44 9.83
C ASN A 169 18.57 -0.60 10.84
N GLU A 170 17.40 -1.21 10.61
CA GLU A 170 16.84 -2.29 11.42
C GLU A 170 16.72 -3.59 10.61
N PRO A 171 16.84 -4.76 11.28
CA PRO A 171 16.60 -6.04 10.62
C PRO A 171 15.09 -6.25 10.41
N TYR A 172 14.72 -6.50 9.16
CA TYR A 172 13.40 -6.98 8.76
C TYR A 172 13.51 -8.46 8.35
N THR A 173 12.52 -9.25 8.74
CA THR A 173 12.34 -10.60 8.21
C THR A 173 11.29 -10.57 7.10
N VAL A 174 11.62 -11.10 5.93
CA VAL A 174 10.71 -11.20 4.79
C VAL A 174 10.51 -12.66 4.41
N TRP A 175 9.26 -13.10 4.40
CA TRP A 175 8.86 -14.39 3.86
C TRP A 175 8.17 -14.18 2.53
N PHE A 176 8.75 -14.72 1.46
CA PHE A 176 8.24 -14.53 0.11
C PHE A 176 8.12 -15.85 -0.65
N THR A 177 7.19 -15.87 -1.62
CA THR A 177 6.95 -17.02 -2.49
C THR A 177 7.26 -16.67 -3.94
N THR A 178 7.83 -17.61 -4.69
CA THR A 178 8.09 -17.48 -6.14
C THR A 178 7.00 -18.14 -6.99
N GLU A 179 5.97 -18.72 -6.38
CA GLU A 179 4.84 -19.32 -7.10
C GLU A 179 3.89 -18.26 -7.69
N LEU A 180 3.96 -17.02 -7.19
CA LEU A 180 3.27 -15.88 -7.77
C LEU A 180 4.18 -15.23 -8.83
N PRO A 181 3.73 -15.08 -10.09
CA PRO A 181 4.57 -14.76 -11.25
C PRO A 181 4.86 -13.26 -11.40
N PHE A 182 5.00 -12.53 -10.29
CA PHE A 182 5.29 -11.10 -10.27
C PHE A 182 6.06 -10.74 -8.99
N SER A 183 6.74 -9.59 -8.99
CA SER A 183 7.53 -9.12 -7.85
C SER A 183 6.81 -8.01 -7.10
N TYR A 184 6.47 -8.24 -5.83
CA TYR A 184 5.76 -7.26 -5.01
C TYR A 184 6.01 -7.44 -3.51
N ALA A 185 5.96 -6.33 -2.76
CA ALA A 185 5.91 -6.30 -1.31
C ALA A 185 5.07 -5.09 -0.82
N PRO A 186 4.29 -5.22 0.27
CA PRO A 186 3.59 -4.09 0.90
C PRO A 186 4.50 -2.92 1.34
N ILE A 187 5.80 -3.21 1.54
CA ILE A 187 6.84 -2.20 1.66
C ILE A 187 7.64 -2.25 0.34
N PRO A 188 7.50 -1.26 -0.57
CA PRO A 188 8.08 -1.32 -1.91
C PRO A 188 9.59 -1.58 -1.94
N ALA A 189 10.34 -0.97 -1.01
CA ALA A 189 11.78 -1.17 -0.89
C ALA A 189 12.18 -2.62 -0.53
N LEU A 190 11.27 -3.37 0.11
CA LEU A 190 11.44 -4.79 0.49
C LEU A 190 10.87 -5.75 -0.57
N THR A 191 10.74 -5.30 -1.82
CA THR A 191 10.31 -6.18 -2.91
C THR A 191 11.44 -7.17 -3.26
N PRO A 192 11.21 -8.49 -3.18
CA PRO A 192 12.22 -9.46 -3.59
C PRO A 192 12.45 -9.37 -5.11
N GLU A 193 13.61 -9.82 -5.58
CA GLU A 193 13.91 -9.82 -7.02
C GLU A 193 12.86 -10.61 -7.82
N LYS A 194 12.43 -11.74 -7.28
CA LYS A 194 11.41 -12.62 -7.85
C LYS A 194 10.41 -13.02 -6.76
N GLY A 195 9.13 -12.85 -7.07
CA GLY A 195 8.03 -13.33 -6.24
C GLY A 195 7.46 -12.29 -5.29
N VAL A 196 6.58 -12.74 -4.40
CA VAL A 196 5.76 -11.83 -3.58
C VAL A 196 6.04 -12.04 -2.11
N ALA A 197 6.32 -10.96 -1.39
CA ALA A 197 6.44 -10.96 0.06
C ALA A 197 5.06 -11.14 0.71
N LEU A 198 4.80 -12.33 1.27
CA LEU A 198 3.54 -12.65 1.94
C LEU A 198 3.59 -12.42 3.45
N LEU A 199 4.78 -12.23 4.02
CA LEU A 199 4.94 -11.72 5.37
C LEU A 199 6.19 -10.86 5.49
N ILE A 200 6.04 -9.71 6.11
CA ILE A 200 7.12 -8.80 6.47
C ILE A 200 7.01 -8.54 7.98
N GLU A 201 8.10 -8.75 8.71
CA GLU A 201 8.18 -8.57 10.16
C GLU A 201 9.31 -7.59 10.48
N GLY A 202 8.96 -6.41 10.98
CA GLY A 202 9.88 -5.42 11.55
C GLY A 202 9.63 -5.22 13.04
N SER A 203 10.42 -4.36 13.67
CA SER A 203 10.33 -4.10 15.12
C SER A 203 9.02 -3.39 15.54
N ARG A 204 8.42 -2.62 14.62
CA ARG A 204 7.25 -1.77 14.84
C ARG A 204 6.04 -2.14 13.98
N GLU A 205 6.20 -3.01 13.00
CA GLU A 205 5.13 -3.36 12.08
C GLU A 205 5.26 -4.78 11.55
N GLN A 206 4.12 -5.34 11.19
CA GLN A 206 4.01 -6.62 10.52
C GLN A 206 2.99 -6.48 9.39
N PHE A 207 3.28 -7.06 8.23
CA PHE A 207 2.34 -7.21 7.13
C PHE A 207 2.19 -8.70 6.87
N ARG A 208 1.00 -9.26 7.04
CA ARG A 208 0.76 -10.69 6.83
C ARG A 208 -0.35 -10.89 5.81
N ALA A 209 -0.04 -11.54 4.70
CA ALA A 209 -1.04 -11.97 3.74
C ALA A 209 -1.98 -12.98 4.41
N THR A 210 -3.27 -12.67 4.41
CA THR A 210 -4.32 -13.52 4.96
C THR A 210 -5.02 -14.33 3.88
N LYS A 211 -5.08 -13.79 2.65
CA LYS A 211 -5.73 -14.44 1.50
C LYS A 211 -5.08 -13.97 0.20
N VAL A 212 -4.87 -14.90 -0.72
CA VAL A 212 -4.53 -14.64 -2.13
C VAL A 212 -5.65 -15.24 -2.97
N ASN A 213 -6.17 -14.47 -3.91
CA ASN A 213 -7.20 -14.92 -4.84
C ASN A 213 -6.78 -14.54 -6.26
N LEU A 214 -6.36 -15.53 -7.04
CA LEU A 214 -6.04 -15.33 -8.44
C LEU A 214 -7.34 -15.35 -9.24
N GLY A 215 -7.52 -14.36 -10.09
CA GLY A 215 -8.80 -14.15 -10.75
C GLY A 215 -8.72 -13.03 -11.76
N ASN A 216 -9.68 -12.98 -12.67
CA ASN A 216 -9.82 -11.80 -13.52
C ASN A 216 -10.13 -10.58 -12.64
N VAL A 217 -9.30 -9.55 -12.75
CA VAL A 217 -9.51 -8.24 -12.13
C VAL A 217 -9.62 -7.25 -13.27
N ASP A 218 -10.66 -6.42 -13.24
CA ASP A 218 -10.79 -5.32 -14.17
C ASP A 218 -9.59 -4.38 -14.03
N ALA A 219 -8.79 -4.26 -15.10
CA ALA A 219 -7.58 -3.48 -15.11
C ALA A 219 -7.84 -2.00 -14.77
N SER A 220 -9.05 -1.47 -15.03
CA SER A 220 -9.42 -0.10 -14.68
C SER A 220 -9.56 0.12 -13.17
N LEU A 221 -9.81 -0.94 -12.38
CA LEU A 221 -9.82 -0.87 -10.92
C LEU A 221 -8.39 -0.71 -10.37
N VAL A 222 -7.40 -1.24 -11.08
CA VAL A 222 -5.98 -1.17 -10.72
C VAL A 222 -5.34 0.12 -11.26
N SER A 223 -5.49 0.36 -12.56
CA SER A 223 -4.96 1.51 -13.28
C SER A 223 -6.04 2.19 -14.11
N PRO A 224 -6.83 3.10 -13.51
CA PRO A 224 -7.86 3.82 -14.24
C PRO A 224 -7.22 4.74 -15.30
N ASN A 225 -7.88 4.85 -16.45
CA ASN A 225 -7.45 5.78 -17.50
C ASN A 225 -7.87 7.21 -17.12
N VAL A 226 -7.00 7.90 -16.38
CA VAL A 226 -7.19 9.30 -15.99
C VAL A 226 -6.31 10.20 -16.84
N GLN A 227 -6.87 11.29 -17.35
CA GLN A 227 -6.07 12.34 -17.96
C GLN A 227 -5.37 13.12 -16.85
N ALA A 228 -4.04 12.98 -16.76
CA ALA A 228 -3.23 13.62 -15.74
C ALA A 228 -2.10 14.43 -16.37
N GLU A 229 -1.82 15.59 -15.78
CA GLU A 229 -0.63 16.39 -16.09
C GLU A 229 0.59 15.77 -15.39
N ASN A 230 1.63 15.44 -16.15
CA ASN A 230 2.87 14.91 -15.58
C ASN A 230 3.66 16.05 -14.94
N VAL A 231 3.97 15.89 -13.64
CA VAL A 231 4.71 16.85 -12.83
C VAL A 231 5.80 16.13 -12.04
N LYS A 232 6.77 16.90 -11.53
CA LYS A 232 7.80 16.35 -10.63
C LYS A 232 7.25 16.12 -9.21
N PRO A 233 7.88 15.26 -8.40
CA PRO A 233 7.46 15.07 -6.99
C PRO A 233 7.43 16.36 -6.18
N GLU A 234 8.36 17.29 -6.42
CA GLU A 234 8.42 18.58 -5.74
C GLU A 234 7.24 19.49 -6.13
N GLU A 235 6.92 19.54 -7.43
CA GLU A 235 5.76 20.29 -7.95
C GLU A 235 4.45 19.73 -7.37
N LEU A 236 4.36 18.41 -7.20
CA LEU A 236 3.20 17.76 -6.61
C LEU A 236 3.08 18.07 -5.10
N ALA A 237 4.19 18.29 -4.39
CA ALA A 237 4.18 18.81 -3.03
C ALA A 237 3.66 20.26 -2.99
N ASP A 238 4.12 21.12 -3.89
CA ASP A 238 3.65 22.52 -4.00
C ASP A 238 2.15 22.59 -4.31
N ILE A 239 1.65 21.72 -5.20
CA ILE A 239 0.22 21.62 -5.53
C ILE A 239 -0.61 21.28 -4.29
N ARG A 240 -0.18 20.29 -3.48
CA ARG A 240 -0.87 19.93 -2.23
C ARG A 240 -0.86 21.10 -1.24
N GLN A 241 0.30 21.75 -1.08
CA GLN A 241 0.45 22.88 -0.15
C GLN A 241 -0.46 24.04 -0.54
N LYS A 242 -0.51 24.38 -1.84
CA LYS A 242 -1.40 25.41 -2.37
C LYS A 242 -2.87 25.06 -2.16
N ALA A 243 -3.27 23.83 -2.52
CA ALA A 243 -4.66 23.38 -2.33
C ALA A 243 -5.08 23.49 -0.86
N MET A 244 -4.18 23.15 0.08
CA MET A 244 -4.44 23.29 1.51
C MET A 244 -4.52 24.75 1.96
N ALA A 245 -3.62 25.61 1.49
CA ALA A 245 -3.66 27.04 1.80
C ALA A 245 -4.98 27.68 1.33
N ASP A 246 -5.38 27.40 0.09
CA ASP A 246 -6.63 27.91 -0.51
C ASP A 246 -7.86 27.40 0.26
N PHE A 247 -7.84 26.13 0.68
CA PHE A 247 -8.91 25.55 1.50
C PHE A 247 -9.01 26.21 2.88
N HIS A 248 -7.88 26.42 3.57
CA HIS A 248 -7.88 27.09 4.86
C HIS A 248 -8.35 28.54 4.76
N GLN A 249 -7.96 29.27 3.71
CA GLN A 249 -8.44 30.63 3.48
C GLN A 249 -9.95 30.69 3.29
N LYS A 250 -10.54 29.72 2.58
CA LYS A 250 -11.99 29.63 2.35
C LYS A 250 -12.78 29.22 3.60
N MET A 251 -12.19 28.44 4.50
CA MET A 251 -12.86 27.92 5.72
C MET A 251 -12.85 28.90 6.91
N GLY A 252 -12.06 29.98 6.87
CA GLY A 252 -12.02 31.02 7.90
C GLY A 252 -11.38 30.60 9.25
N PRO A 253 -11.16 31.55 10.19
CA PRO A 253 -10.40 31.33 11.43
C PRO A 253 -11.01 30.36 12.45
N GLY A 254 -12.21 29.82 12.20
CA GLY A 254 -12.85 28.78 13.03
C GLY A 254 -12.85 27.37 12.43
N GLY A 255 -12.27 27.17 11.23
CA GLY A 255 -12.33 25.90 10.49
C GLY A 255 -11.07 25.03 10.57
N GLY A 256 -9.98 25.54 11.13
CA GLY A 256 -8.63 24.98 10.97
C GLY A 256 -7.73 25.06 12.20
N GLY A 257 -8.28 24.89 13.41
CA GLY A 257 -7.46 24.65 14.60
C GLY A 257 -6.70 23.33 14.42
N ILE A 258 -5.38 23.42 14.44
CA ILE A 258 -4.42 22.32 14.51
C ILE A 258 -4.34 21.85 15.96
#